data_AF-A0AAQ1GNY0-F1
#
_entry.id   AF-A0AAQ1GNY0-F1
#
_cell.length_a   1.000
_cell.length_b   1.000
_cell.length_c   1.000
_cell.angle_alpha   90.00
_cell.angle_beta   90.00
_cell.angle_gamma   90.00
#
_symmetry.space_group_name_H-M   'P 1'
#
loop_
_entity.id
_entity.type
_entity.pdbx_description
1 polymer ?
#
loop_
_entity_poly.entity_id
_entity_poly.type
_entity_poly.pdbx_seq_one_letter_code
_entity_poly.pdbx_strand_id
1 'polypeptide(L)'
;MTDTAVTFPDNDALYERIRLMLFSVDLPVKRLEADIDGIERFTASDVRSPHLRLIKTMPPFTPAAESIVRAMIRTYGMELFGRGSANAALRALIKAGPVKFGQTALLLGHDAPVPERTRPLVEEFNRVFERHPGSGFAEARSILAAIGLPGCWEAFQQPRCLQNRE
;
A
#
# COMPACT_ATOMS: atom_id res chain seq x y z
N MET A 1 -37.87 -20.33 -6.30
CA MET A 1 -37.07 -19.26 -5.68
C MET A 1 -35.62 -19.66 -5.82
N THR A 2 -34.94 -19.16 -6.84
CA THR A 2 -33.51 -19.40 -7.07
C THR A 2 -32.73 -18.50 -6.14
N ASP A 3 -32.14 -19.12 -5.12
CA ASP A 3 -31.19 -18.51 -4.22
C ASP A 3 -30.02 -18.01 -5.07
N THR A 4 -29.91 -16.69 -5.24
CA THR A 4 -28.84 -16.09 -6.01
C THR A 4 -27.61 -16.16 -5.14
N ALA A 5 -26.79 -17.19 -5.34
CA ALA A 5 -25.48 -17.29 -4.71
C ALA A 5 -24.71 -16.00 -5.02
N VAL A 6 -24.58 -15.14 -4.01
CA VAL A 6 -23.75 -13.94 -4.07
C VAL A 6 -22.31 -14.44 -4.21
N THR A 7 -21.81 -14.50 -5.43
CA THR A 7 -20.43 -14.87 -5.71
C THR A 7 -19.54 -13.79 -5.13
N PHE A 8 -18.88 -14.09 -4.01
CA PHE A 8 -17.77 -13.27 -3.55
C PHE A 8 -16.72 -13.26 -4.67
N PRO A 9 -16.34 -12.09 -5.20
CA PRO A 9 -15.36 -12.04 -6.25
C PRO A 9 -14.02 -12.53 -5.71
N ASP A 10 -13.32 -13.27 -6.55
CA ASP A 10 -11.98 -13.74 -6.27
C ASP A 10 -11.07 -12.54 -5.93
N ASN A 11 -10.42 -12.58 -4.77
CA ASN A 11 -9.49 -11.55 -4.32
C ASN A 11 -8.37 -11.32 -5.34
N ASP A 12 -7.96 -12.37 -6.06
CA ASP A 12 -6.95 -12.24 -7.11
C ASP A 12 -7.50 -11.52 -8.34
N ALA A 13 -8.77 -11.71 -8.70
CA ALA A 13 -9.40 -10.93 -9.76
C ALA A 13 -9.51 -9.43 -9.39
N LEU A 14 -9.79 -9.12 -8.12
CA LEU A 14 -9.79 -7.73 -7.64
C LEU A 14 -8.38 -7.13 -7.65
N TYR A 15 -7.38 -7.92 -7.26
CA TYR A 15 -5.98 -7.54 -7.30
C TYR A 15 -5.52 -7.19 -8.72
N GLU A 16 -5.78 -8.08 -9.68
CA GLU A 16 -5.44 -7.83 -11.09
C GLU A 16 -6.19 -6.62 -11.66
N ARG A 17 -7.46 -6.43 -11.28
CA ARG A 17 -8.22 -5.25 -11.68
C ARG A 17 -7.62 -3.95 -11.16
N ILE A 18 -7.19 -3.92 -9.89
CA ILE A 18 -6.51 -2.74 -9.32
C ILE A 18 -5.17 -2.50 -10.02
N ARG A 19 -4.41 -3.57 -10.32
CA ARG A 19 -3.14 -3.50 -11.06
C ARG A 19 -3.32 -2.86 -12.43
N LEU A 20 -4.31 -3.32 -13.19
CA LEU A 20 -4.68 -2.75 -14.48
C LEU A 20 -5.05 -1.27 -14.37
N MET A 21 -5.85 -0.88 -13.38
CA MET A 21 -6.23 0.53 -13.17
C MET A 21 -5.02 1.41 -12.84
N LEU A 22 -4.12 0.94 -11.98
CA LEU A 22 -2.89 1.66 -11.63
C LEU A 22 -1.98 1.90 -12.84
N PHE A 23 -1.87 0.93 -13.75
CA PHE A 23 -1.02 1.05 -14.93
C PHE A 23 -1.69 1.78 -16.10
N SER A 24 -3.01 1.86 -16.12
CA SER A 24 -3.77 2.49 -17.22
C SER A 24 -4.14 3.95 -16.98
N VAL A 25 -4.09 4.43 -15.74
CA VAL A 25 -4.44 5.82 -15.42
C VAL A 25 -3.41 6.79 -16.03
N ASP A 26 -3.90 7.86 -16.65
CA ASP A 26 -3.07 8.91 -17.25
C ASP A 26 -2.45 9.81 -16.16
N LEU A 27 -1.48 9.25 -15.44
CA LEU A 27 -0.67 9.93 -14.43
C LEU A 27 0.81 9.62 -14.63
N PRO A 28 1.73 10.48 -14.15
CA PRO A 28 3.17 10.26 -14.27
C PRO A 28 3.57 8.88 -13.74
N VAL A 29 4.27 8.10 -14.56
CA VAL A 29 4.69 6.74 -14.20
C VAL A 29 5.64 6.75 -13.00
N LYS A 30 6.49 7.78 -12.88
CA LYS A 30 7.42 7.96 -11.75
C LYS A 30 6.77 7.90 -10.37
N ARG A 31 5.47 8.19 -10.24
CA ARG A 31 4.76 8.06 -8.95
C ARG A 31 4.80 6.63 -8.38
N LEU A 32 4.98 5.62 -9.24
CA LEU A 32 5.04 4.20 -8.89
C LEU A 32 6.47 3.71 -8.60
N GLU A 33 7.44 4.61 -8.45
CA GLU A 33 8.86 4.28 -8.19
C GLU A 33 9.08 3.41 -6.94
N ALA A 34 8.21 3.52 -5.94
CA ALA A 34 8.23 2.67 -4.75
C ALA A 34 7.39 1.38 -4.89
N ASP A 35 6.56 1.31 -5.93
CA ASP A 35 5.55 0.26 -6.09
C ASP A 35 5.97 -0.84 -7.06
N ILE A 36 6.86 -0.53 -8.01
CA ILE A 36 7.39 -1.50 -8.98
C ILE A 36 8.90 -1.34 -9.15
N ASP A 37 9.59 -2.47 -9.23
CA ASP A 37 11.03 -2.47 -9.49
C ASP A 37 11.31 -2.12 -10.96
N GLY A 38 12.40 -1.38 -11.19
CA GLY A 38 12.85 -1.05 -12.53
C GLY A 38 12.00 -0.01 -13.25
N ILE A 39 11.40 0.93 -12.51
CA ILE A 39 10.53 2.01 -13.03
C ILE A 39 11.20 2.80 -14.16
N GLU A 40 12.53 2.95 -14.09
CA GLU A 40 13.35 3.70 -15.05
C GLU A 40 13.20 3.17 -16.47
N ARG A 41 12.96 1.85 -16.61
CA ARG A 41 12.72 1.20 -17.89
C ARG A 41 11.52 1.83 -18.55
N PHE A 42 10.45 2.10 -17.82
CA PHE A 42 9.18 2.63 -18.33
C PHE A 42 9.20 4.14 -18.57
N THR A 43 10.10 4.87 -17.92
CA THR A 43 10.27 6.33 -18.13
C THR A 43 11.32 6.68 -19.18
N ALA A 44 12.13 5.71 -19.64
CA ALA A 44 13.07 5.90 -20.74
C ALA A 44 12.35 6.22 -22.06
N SER A 45 13.04 6.95 -22.94
CA SER A 45 12.53 7.29 -24.29
C SER A 45 12.25 6.01 -25.10
N ASP A 46 11.04 5.90 -25.63
CA ASP A 46 10.55 4.78 -26.45
C ASP A 46 9.47 5.30 -27.40
N VAL A 47 9.20 4.58 -28.49
CA VAL A 47 8.13 4.91 -29.45
C VAL A 47 6.74 4.73 -28.83
N ARG A 48 6.62 3.87 -27.81
CA ARG A 48 5.39 3.58 -27.09
C ARG A 48 5.27 4.47 -25.85
N SER A 49 4.04 4.82 -25.49
CA SER A 49 3.81 5.53 -24.22
C SER A 49 4.23 4.67 -23.01
N PRO A 50 4.71 5.29 -21.93
CA PRO A 50 5.02 4.61 -20.67
C PRO A 50 3.89 3.70 -20.17
N HIS A 51 2.64 4.16 -20.24
CA HIS A 51 1.46 3.40 -19.82
C HIS A 51 1.20 2.17 -20.70
N LEU A 52 1.36 2.29 -22.02
CA LEU A 52 1.21 1.14 -22.92
C LEU A 52 2.26 0.07 -22.60
N ARG A 53 3.47 0.48 -22.21
CA ARG A 53 4.54 -0.45 -21.81
C ARG A 53 4.22 -1.12 -20.48
N LEU A 54 3.72 -0.38 -19.49
CA LEU A 54 3.26 -0.96 -18.22
C LEU A 54 2.12 -1.97 -18.41
N ILE A 55 1.10 -1.65 -19.20
CA ILE A 55 -0.03 -2.56 -19.47
C ILE A 55 0.43 -3.81 -20.24
N LYS A 56 1.39 -3.68 -21.16
CA LYS A 56 1.91 -4.84 -21.90
C LYS A 56 2.78 -5.75 -21.05
N THR A 57 3.58 -5.19 -20.14
CA THR A 57 4.50 -5.97 -19.30
C THR A 57 3.82 -6.46 -18.03
N MET A 58 2.83 -5.71 -17.51
CA MET A 58 2.18 -5.97 -16.22
C MET A 58 3.19 -6.31 -15.12
N PRO A 59 4.19 -5.45 -14.84
CA PRO A 59 5.21 -5.77 -13.85
C PRO A 59 4.58 -6.12 -12.48
N PRO A 60 5.18 -7.06 -11.73
CA PRO A 60 4.72 -7.35 -10.38
C PRO A 60 4.93 -6.13 -9.48
N PHE A 61 4.09 -6.00 -8.46
CA PHE A 61 4.33 -5.03 -7.40
C PHE A 61 5.49 -5.45 -6.51
N THR A 62 6.12 -4.48 -5.87
CA THR A 62 6.98 -4.73 -4.72
C THR A 62 6.16 -5.38 -3.60
N PRO A 63 6.79 -6.19 -2.71
CA PRO A 63 6.06 -6.88 -1.64
C PRO A 63 5.23 -5.96 -0.73
N ALA A 64 5.71 -4.73 -0.48
CA ALA A 64 5.01 -3.73 0.30
C ALA A 64 3.76 -3.21 -0.43
N ALA A 65 3.90 -2.85 -1.71
CA ALA A 65 2.78 -2.39 -2.53
C ALA A 65 1.70 -3.47 -2.67
N GLU A 66 2.09 -4.72 -2.94
CA GLU A 66 1.18 -5.85 -2.99
C GLU A 66 0.43 -6.03 -1.66
N SER A 67 1.14 -6.01 -0.54
CA SER A 67 0.53 -6.16 0.78
C SER A 67 -0.51 -5.07 1.08
N ILE A 68 -0.24 -3.83 0.68
CA ILE A 68 -1.18 -2.70 0.83
C ILE A 68 -2.42 -2.89 -0.03
N VAL A 69 -2.27 -3.27 -1.30
CA VAL A 69 -3.42 -3.52 -2.18
C VAL A 69 -4.26 -4.68 -1.67
N ARG A 70 -3.63 -5.77 -1.21
CA ARG A 70 -4.35 -6.91 -0.64
C ARG A 70 -5.05 -6.58 0.67
N ALA A 71 -4.47 -5.72 1.51
CA ALA A 71 -5.15 -5.20 2.70
C ALA A 71 -6.41 -4.41 2.34
N MET A 72 -6.32 -3.50 1.36
CA MET A 72 -7.48 -2.76 0.83
C MET A 72 -8.59 -3.69 0.32
N ILE A 73 -8.22 -4.74 -0.43
CA ILE A 73 -9.17 -5.73 -0.94
C ILE A 73 -9.83 -6.51 0.20
N ARG A 74 -9.06 -6.95 1.21
CA ARG A 74 -9.63 -7.64 2.39
C ARG A 74 -10.61 -6.76 3.17
N THR A 75 -10.30 -5.47 3.32
CA THR A 75 -11.14 -4.54 4.09
C THR A 75 -12.41 -4.13 3.36
N TYR A 76 -12.32 -3.87 2.05
CA TYR A 76 -13.40 -3.23 1.30
C TYR A 76 -14.01 -4.09 0.19
N GLY A 77 -13.32 -5.12 -0.29
CA GLY A 77 -13.77 -5.99 -1.36
C GLY A 77 -14.31 -5.22 -2.58
N MET A 78 -15.54 -5.52 -2.98
CA MET A 78 -16.21 -4.85 -4.11
C MET A 78 -16.58 -3.40 -3.87
N GLU A 79 -16.67 -2.94 -2.61
CA GLU A 79 -17.04 -1.55 -2.32
C GLU A 79 -16.02 -0.55 -2.90
N LEU A 80 -14.78 -0.98 -3.11
CA LEU A 80 -13.74 -0.21 -3.81
C LEU A 80 -14.21 0.30 -5.18
N PHE A 81 -15.08 -0.46 -5.86
CA PHE A 81 -15.59 -0.16 -7.20
C PHE A 81 -17.01 0.42 -7.21
N GLY A 82 -17.59 0.65 -6.02
CA GLY A 82 -18.92 1.21 -5.84
C GLY A 82 -18.92 2.74 -5.72
N ARG A 83 -19.95 3.27 -5.05
CA ARG A 83 -20.04 4.68 -4.66
C ARG A 83 -19.74 4.80 -3.17
N GLY A 84 -18.94 5.80 -2.75
CA GLY A 84 -18.69 6.09 -1.34
C GLY A 84 -17.20 6.15 -0.96
N SER A 85 -16.92 6.07 0.34
CA SER A 85 -15.59 6.28 0.92
C SER A 85 -14.55 5.25 0.47
N ALA A 86 -14.95 3.99 0.26
CA ALA A 86 -14.05 2.95 -0.27
C ALA A 86 -13.58 3.27 -1.70
N ASN A 87 -14.46 3.82 -2.54
CA ASN A 87 -14.07 4.27 -3.87
C ASN A 87 -13.16 5.50 -3.83
N ALA A 88 -13.39 6.43 -2.89
CA ALA A 88 -12.49 7.56 -2.66
C ALA A 88 -11.08 7.08 -2.24
N ALA A 89 -11.02 6.08 -1.35
CA ALA A 89 -9.76 5.44 -0.97
C ALA A 89 -9.07 4.74 -2.15
N LEU A 90 -9.81 3.99 -2.99
CA LEU A 90 -9.25 3.39 -4.21
C LEU A 90 -8.69 4.46 -5.16
N ARG A 91 -9.41 5.57 -5.37
CA ARG A 91 -8.94 6.68 -6.21
C ARG A 91 -7.68 7.32 -5.65
N ALA A 92 -7.61 7.52 -4.33
CA ALA A 92 -6.42 8.03 -3.67
C ALA A 92 -5.22 7.07 -3.83
N LEU A 93 -5.45 5.77 -3.68
CA LEU A 93 -4.45 4.72 -3.92
C LEU A 93 -3.96 4.74 -5.38
N ILE A 94 -4.85 4.84 -6.36
CA ILE A 94 -4.49 4.93 -7.79
C ILE A 94 -3.69 6.21 -8.10
N LYS A 95 -4.07 7.32 -7.47
CA LYS A 95 -3.44 8.62 -7.68
C LYS A 95 -2.03 8.68 -7.08
N ALA A 96 -1.84 8.14 -5.88
CA ALA A 96 -0.59 8.22 -5.15
C ALA A 96 0.38 7.07 -5.50
N GLY A 97 -0.13 5.87 -5.77
CA GLY A 97 0.63 4.63 -5.68
C GLY A 97 0.42 3.94 -4.31
N PRO A 98 0.34 2.60 -4.24
CA PRO A 98 0.10 1.85 -3.00
C PRO A 98 1.00 2.24 -1.83
N VAL A 99 2.33 2.27 -2.00
CA VAL A 99 3.28 2.58 -0.93
C VAL A 99 3.07 4.00 -0.43
N LYS A 100 2.98 4.98 -1.34
CA LYS A 100 2.76 6.37 -0.93
C LYS A 100 1.42 6.56 -0.24
N PHE A 101 0.38 5.88 -0.70
CA PHE A 101 -0.93 5.86 -0.06
C PHE A 101 -0.86 5.32 1.38
N GLY A 102 -0.19 4.18 1.60
CA GLY A 102 0.02 3.62 2.93
C GLY A 102 0.81 4.57 3.84
N GLN A 103 1.88 5.17 3.34
CA GLN A 103 2.65 6.17 4.09
C GLN A 103 1.79 7.37 4.49
N THR A 104 0.97 7.90 3.57
CA THR A 104 0.05 9.02 3.87
C THR A 104 -1.01 8.63 4.89
N ALA A 105 -1.52 7.40 4.85
CA ALA A 105 -2.48 6.92 5.84
C ALA A 105 -1.88 6.87 7.25
N LEU A 106 -0.58 6.58 7.41
CA LEU A 106 0.10 6.63 8.71
C LEU A 106 0.33 8.04 9.27
N LEU A 107 0.22 9.07 8.43
CA LEU A 107 0.31 10.47 8.86
C LEU A 107 -1.02 11.00 9.41
N LEU A 108 -2.10 10.21 9.33
CA LEU A 108 -3.37 10.57 9.92
C LEU A 108 -3.23 10.52 11.44
N GLY A 109 -3.48 11.66 12.10
CA GLY A 109 -3.50 11.75 13.56
C GLY A 109 -4.58 10.86 14.16
N HIS A 110 -4.43 10.53 15.45
CA HIS A 110 -5.39 9.71 16.20
C HIS A 110 -6.82 10.24 16.12
N ASP A 111 -6.96 11.57 16.04
CA ASP A 111 -8.23 12.30 15.98
C ASP A 111 -8.71 12.59 14.55
N ALA A 112 -8.05 12.02 13.53
CA ALA A 112 -8.49 12.18 12.15
C ALA A 112 -9.92 11.60 12.01
N PRO A 113 -10.86 12.34 11.39
CA PRO A 113 -12.23 11.87 11.19
C PRO A 113 -12.26 10.83 10.08
N VAL A 114 -11.80 9.62 10.38
CA VAL A 114 -11.84 8.46 9.50
C VAL A 114 -12.96 7.51 9.92
N PRO A 115 -13.60 6.80 8.97
CA PRO A 115 -14.52 5.71 9.29
C PRO A 115 -13.87 4.71 10.25
N GLU A 116 -14.64 4.12 11.18
CA GLU A 116 -14.11 3.16 12.17
C GLU A 116 -13.33 2.01 11.52
N ARG A 117 -13.85 1.49 10.40
CA ARG A 117 -13.21 0.44 9.60
C ARG A 117 -11.85 0.80 9.00
N THR A 118 -11.50 2.10 8.96
CA THR A 118 -10.21 2.57 8.45
C THR A 118 -9.09 2.41 9.49
N ARG A 119 -9.41 2.43 10.80
CA ARG A 119 -8.38 2.32 11.84
C ARG A 119 -7.62 0.98 11.80
N PRO A 120 -8.28 -0.19 11.73
CA PRO A 120 -7.58 -1.47 11.60
C PRO A 120 -6.73 -1.56 10.32
N LEU A 121 -7.16 -0.91 9.24
CA LEU A 121 -6.42 -0.86 7.99
C LEU A 121 -5.13 -0.01 8.11
N VAL A 122 -5.17 1.11 8.84
CA VAL A 122 -3.98 1.92 9.13
C VAL A 122 -2.98 1.12 9.97
N GLU A 123 -3.44 0.38 10.97
CA GLU A 123 -2.58 -0.54 11.74
C GLU A 123 -1.98 -1.64 10.86
N GLU A 124 -2.76 -2.18 9.91
CA GLU A 124 -2.28 -3.17 8.96
C GLU A 124 -1.18 -2.59 8.06
N PHE A 125 -1.32 -1.35 7.58
CA PHE A 125 -0.25 -0.66 6.84
C PHE A 125 1.01 -0.48 7.69
N ASN A 126 0.86 -0.15 8.97
CA ASN A 126 2.01 -0.06 9.87
C ASN A 126 2.78 -1.40 9.93
N ARG A 127 2.06 -2.52 10.09
CA ARG A 127 2.66 -3.87 10.06
C ARG A 127 3.29 -4.23 8.72
N VAL A 128 2.78 -3.70 7.61
CA VAL A 128 3.43 -3.87 6.29
C VAL A 128 4.79 -3.17 6.28
N PHE A 129 4.87 -1.93 6.76
CA PHE A 129 6.13 -1.19 6.78
C PHE A 129 7.12 -1.69 7.82
N GLU A 130 6.65 -2.32 8.91
CA GLU A 130 7.52 -3.05 9.84
C GLU A 130 8.19 -4.25 9.16
N ARG A 131 7.46 -4.99 8.31
CA ARG A 131 7.99 -6.13 7.54
C ARG A 131 8.83 -5.69 6.33
N HIS A 132 8.58 -4.50 5.81
CA HIS A 132 9.26 -3.93 4.65
C HIS A 132 9.81 -2.53 4.97
N PRO A 133 10.84 -2.43 5.84
CA PRO A 133 11.33 -1.15 6.31
C PRO A 133 11.77 -0.26 5.15
N GLY A 134 12.43 -0.80 4.11
CA GLY A 134 12.84 -0.03 2.93
C GLY A 134 11.71 0.81 2.27
N SER A 135 10.45 0.39 2.42
CA SER A 135 9.29 1.06 1.81
C SER A 135 8.56 2.03 2.75
N GLY A 136 8.80 1.99 4.06
CA GLY A 136 8.16 2.90 5.02
C GLY A 136 9.16 3.91 5.54
N PHE A 137 9.06 5.20 5.19
CA PHE A 137 9.86 6.28 5.80
C PHE A 137 11.37 5.97 6.04
N ALA A 138 12.01 5.23 5.13
CA ALA A 138 13.37 4.73 5.34
C ALA A 138 14.39 5.85 5.53
N GLU A 139 14.25 6.93 4.78
CA GLU A 139 15.07 8.13 4.91
C GLU A 139 14.91 8.79 6.29
N ALA A 140 13.67 8.97 6.76
CA ALA A 140 13.42 9.53 8.09
C ALA A 140 14.04 8.67 9.19
N ARG A 141 13.94 7.33 9.09
CA ARG A 141 14.62 6.44 10.03
C ARG A 141 16.14 6.54 9.96
N SER A 142 16.71 6.67 8.76
CA SER A 142 18.15 6.86 8.60
C SER A 142 18.62 8.17 9.26
N ILE A 143 17.86 9.26 9.09
CA ILE A 143 18.16 10.55 9.71
C ILE A 143 18.05 10.47 11.23
N LEU A 144 16.99 9.85 11.75
CA LEU A 144 16.79 9.66 13.19
C LEU A 144 17.91 8.82 13.81
N ALA A 145 18.29 7.72 13.16
CA ALA A 145 19.41 6.88 13.58
C ALA A 145 20.74 7.66 13.57
N ALA A 146 20.98 8.50 12.56
CA ALA A 146 22.19 9.31 12.46
C ALA A 146 22.33 10.34 13.60
N ILE A 147 21.22 10.74 14.24
CA ILE A 147 21.23 11.64 15.41
C ILE A 147 21.09 10.89 16.74
N GLY A 148 21.30 9.57 16.76
CA GLY A 148 21.27 8.75 17.97
C GLY A 148 19.87 8.46 18.52
N LEU A 149 18.82 8.77 17.74
CA LEU A 149 17.45 8.39 18.09
C LEU A 149 17.16 6.99 17.53
N PRO A 150 16.50 6.11 18.31
CA PRO A 150 16.20 4.77 17.83
C PRO A 150 15.35 4.87 16.57
N GLY A 151 15.85 4.30 15.47
CA GLY A 151 15.12 4.14 14.22
C GLY A 151 14.05 3.05 14.35
N CYS A 152 13.13 3.17 15.32
CA CYS A 152 11.97 2.30 15.58
C CYS A 152 12.17 0.76 15.69
N TRP A 153 13.36 0.20 15.47
CA TRP A 153 13.56 -1.26 15.51
C TRP A 153 14.01 -1.78 16.89
N GLU A 154 14.77 -0.97 17.64
CA GLU A 154 15.32 -1.37 18.95
C GLU A 154 14.25 -1.44 20.06
N ALA A 155 13.11 -0.77 19.90
CA ALA A 155 12.03 -0.78 20.89
C ALA A 155 11.16 -2.05 20.88
N PHE A 156 11.22 -2.86 19.81
CA PHE A 156 10.33 -4.01 19.61
C PHE A 156 11.01 -5.38 19.77
N GLN A 157 12.32 -5.41 20.07
CA GLN A 157 13.08 -6.67 20.24
C GLN A 157 13.44 -7.01 21.69
N GLN A 158 13.00 -6.25 22.70
CA GLN A 158 13.15 -6.73 24.07
C GLN A 158 12.01 -7.69 24.43
N PRO A 159 12.28 -8.99 24.66
CA PRO A 159 11.37 -9.77 25.48
C PRO A 159 11.35 -9.11 26.86
N ARG A 160 10.16 -8.89 27.41
CA ARG A 160 10.00 -8.54 28.82
C ARG A 160 10.55 -9.68 29.68
N CYS A 161 11.85 -9.71 29.91
CA CYS A 161 12.43 -10.37 31.07
C CYS A 161 12.24 -9.42 32.27
N LEU A 162 10.99 -9.31 32.72
CA LEU A 162 10.70 -8.78 34.05
C LEU A 162 11.16 -9.83 35.07
N GLN A 163 12.30 -9.53 35.68
CA GLN A 163 12.58 -9.65 37.11
C GLN A 163 11.72 -10.66 37.88
N ASN A 164 12.30 -11.82 38.18
CA ASN A 164 12.10 -12.49 39.46
C ASN A 164 13.49 -12.74 40.07
N ARG A 165 13.85 -11.90 41.03
CA ARG A 165 14.84 -12.21 42.06
C ARG A 165 14.27 -11.69 43.37
N GLU A 166 13.72 -12.62 44.13
CA GLU A 166 13.81 -12.60 45.59
C GLU A 166 15.26 -12.90 46.01
#